data_AF-A0A2W4KB74-F1
#
_entry.id   AF-A0A2W4KB74-F1
#
_cell.length_a   1.000
_cell.length_b   1.000
_cell.length_c   1.000
_cell.angle_alpha   90.00
_cell.angle_beta   90.00
_cell.angle_gamma   90.00
#
_symmetry.space_group_name_H-M   'P 1'
#
loop_
_entity.id
_entity.type
_entity.pdbx_description
1 polymer ?
#
loop_
_entity_poly.entity_id
_entity_poly.type
_entity_poly.pdbx_seq_one_letter_code
_entity_poly.pdbx_strand_id
1 'polypeptide(L)'
;MPANLLPLEHLSDADFDFLAGAVSPHPDARDRIARLLRDGGPVIERALDDERCHRALNETPEAATRLSPYLLFAILLHRRRRAGAGGEDGHRLLESPWTRYYLVELLAGSCYDPPGSVTLQLAGRTIRSSLRSIDLSALNKHALLASDAERLCIYRRLGDLTLFLSGAAGALLPAADDAEQRPALPYSEEELEREGRRYYELAAQHRAASSSYLAATLRQLATHYAEARQVIRQAVNEDLPRVYPGGFRALARRQADSQRFIDLALSAPDGSWE
;
A
#
# COMPACT_ATOMS: atom_id res chain seq x y z
N MET A 1 1.67 -8.83 -23.45
CA MET A 1 2.19 -7.95 -22.38
C MET A 1 1.00 -7.11 -21.96
N PRO A 2 0.40 -7.26 -20.77
CA PRO A 2 -0.71 -6.39 -20.43
C PRO A 2 -0.15 -4.97 -20.28
N ALA A 3 -0.72 -4.08 -21.07
CA ALA A 3 -0.48 -2.64 -21.02
C ALA A 3 -0.99 -2.12 -19.66
N ASN A 4 -0.21 -1.24 -19.04
CA ASN A 4 -0.51 -0.50 -17.81
C ASN A 4 -0.77 -1.38 -16.58
N LEU A 5 0.30 -1.90 -15.99
CA LEU A 5 0.25 -2.58 -14.68
C LEU A 5 0.17 -1.61 -13.50
N LEU A 6 0.54 -0.34 -13.70
CA LEU A 6 0.41 0.70 -12.68
C LEU A 6 -0.97 1.34 -12.78
N PRO A 7 -1.76 1.40 -11.69
CA PRO A 7 -2.92 2.28 -11.60
C PRO A 7 -2.46 3.75 -11.61
N LEU A 8 -2.25 4.27 -12.83
CA LEU A 8 -1.88 5.67 -13.10
C LEU A 8 -2.88 6.66 -12.49
N GLU A 9 -4.11 6.22 -12.26
CA GLU A 9 -5.18 6.96 -11.58
C GLU A 9 -4.81 7.47 -10.18
N HIS A 10 -3.83 6.85 -9.51
CA HIS A 10 -3.35 7.32 -8.22
C HIS A 10 -2.26 8.39 -8.31
N LEU A 11 -1.73 8.65 -9.50
CA LEU A 11 -0.67 9.64 -9.72
C LEU A 11 -1.25 11.00 -10.10
N SER A 12 -0.76 12.03 -9.41
CA SER A 12 -1.08 13.43 -9.65
C SER A 12 -0.15 14.07 -10.67
N ASP A 13 -0.49 15.26 -11.17
CA ASP A 13 0.41 16.04 -12.04
C ASP A 13 1.77 16.28 -11.37
N ALA A 14 1.78 16.55 -10.07
CA ALA A 14 3.01 16.72 -9.30
C ALA A 14 3.89 15.46 -9.27
N ASP A 15 3.27 14.27 -9.30
CA ASP A 15 3.98 13.00 -9.36
C ASP A 15 4.68 12.82 -10.71
N PHE A 16 3.99 13.13 -11.81
CA PHE A 16 4.57 13.07 -13.16
C PHE A 16 5.68 14.10 -13.36
N ASP A 17 5.50 15.32 -12.85
CA ASP A 17 6.51 16.38 -12.91
C ASP A 17 7.76 16.00 -12.11
N PHE A 18 7.57 15.39 -10.93
CA PHE A 18 8.67 14.87 -10.13
C PHE A 18 9.45 13.77 -10.85
N LEU A 19 8.75 12.75 -11.37
CA LEU A 19 9.38 11.65 -12.10
C LEU A 19 10.15 12.17 -13.32
N ALA A 20 9.54 13.06 -14.11
CA ALA A 20 10.18 13.67 -15.28
C ALA A 20 11.41 14.49 -14.88
N GLY A 21 11.34 15.24 -13.78
CA GLY A 21 12.45 16.02 -13.25
C GLY A 21 13.61 15.16 -12.75
N ALA A 22 13.32 14.01 -12.15
CA ALA A 22 14.33 13.08 -11.66
C ALA A 22 15.04 12.32 -12.78
N VAL A 23 14.31 11.84 -13.80
CA VAL A 23 14.89 11.05 -14.90
C VAL A 23 15.49 11.91 -16.01
N SER A 24 15.30 13.23 -16.00
CA SER A 24 15.85 14.15 -17.00
C SER A 24 16.57 15.36 -16.38
N PRO A 25 17.89 15.51 -16.64
CA PRO A 25 18.63 16.70 -16.24
C PRO A 25 18.27 17.94 -17.09
N HIS A 26 17.67 17.76 -18.27
CA HIS A 26 17.35 18.86 -19.19
C HIS A 26 15.93 19.40 -18.94
N PRO A 27 15.77 20.69 -18.57
CA PRO A 27 14.47 21.32 -18.35
C PRO A 27 13.54 21.19 -19.55
N ASP A 28 14.06 21.41 -20.76
CA ASP A 28 13.27 21.42 -22.01
C ASP A 28 12.67 20.05 -22.38
N ALA A 29 13.19 18.96 -21.79
CA ALA A 29 12.70 17.61 -22.03
C ALA A 29 11.65 17.16 -21.00
N ARG A 30 11.49 17.88 -19.87
CA ARG A 30 10.64 17.44 -18.75
C ARG A 30 9.18 17.35 -19.14
N ASP A 31 8.62 18.35 -19.80
CA ASP A 31 7.21 18.36 -20.23
C ASP A 31 6.89 17.25 -21.24
N ARG A 32 7.87 16.88 -22.08
CA ARG A 32 7.72 15.77 -23.01
C ARG A 32 7.72 14.44 -22.27
N ILE A 33 8.62 14.28 -21.30
CA ILE A 33 8.73 13.05 -20.50
C ILE A 33 7.52 12.89 -19.59
N ALA A 34 7.04 13.96 -18.95
CA ALA A 34 5.84 13.93 -18.12
C ALA A 34 4.62 13.45 -18.92
N ARG A 35 4.46 13.90 -20.17
CA ARG A 35 3.42 13.40 -21.08
C ARG A 35 3.58 11.91 -21.39
N LEU A 36 4.79 11.46 -21.73
CA LEU A 36 5.06 10.04 -21.98
C LEU A 36 4.79 9.17 -20.74
N LEU A 37 5.04 9.68 -19.54
CA LEU A 37 4.75 8.96 -18.29
C LEU A 37 3.24 8.88 -18.02
N ARG A 38 2.47 9.92 -18.36
CA ARG A 38 0.99 9.93 -18.27
C ARG A 38 0.34 8.94 -19.22
N ASP A 39 0.93 8.74 -20.39
CA ASP A 39 0.47 7.74 -21.35
C ASP A 39 0.71 6.30 -20.85
N GLY A 40 1.57 6.14 -19.83
CA GLY A 40 1.80 4.88 -19.13
C GLY A 40 2.82 3.95 -19.78
N GLY A 41 2.60 2.65 -19.58
CA GLY A 41 3.37 1.58 -20.17
C GLY A 41 4.74 1.34 -19.52
N PRO A 42 5.69 0.73 -20.24
CA PRO A 42 7.01 0.38 -19.69
C PRO A 42 7.88 1.59 -19.32
N VAL A 43 7.50 2.80 -19.73
CA VAL A 43 8.27 4.02 -19.42
C VAL A 43 8.17 4.35 -17.93
N ILE A 44 6.99 4.21 -17.33
CA ILE A 44 6.80 4.53 -15.92
C ILE A 44 7.49 3.51 -15.01
N GLU A 45 7.47 2.22 -15.36
CA GLU A 45 8.25 1.19 -14.64
C GLU A 45 9.74 1.51 -14.64
N ARG A 46 10.28 1.88 -15.82
CA ARG A 46 11.69 2.27 -15.93
C ARG A 46 12.01 3.52 -15.12
N ALA A 47 11.08 4.47 -15.01
CA ALA A 47 11.26 5.65 -14.18
C ALA A 47 11.27 5.31 -12.69
N LEU A 48 10.36 4.45 -12.22
CA LEU A 48 10.32 4.00 -10.82
C LEU A 48 11.54 3.15 -10.44
N ASP A 49 12.07 2.37 -11.39
CA ASP A 49 13.31 1.61 -11.23
C ASP A 49 14.57 2.47 -11.31
N ASP A 50 14.48 3.75 -11.71
CA ASP A 50 15.65 4.63 -11.83
C ASP A 50 16.10 5.13 -10.46
N GLU A 51 17.38 4.93 -10.12
CA GLU A 51 17.96 5.36 -8.85
C GLU A 51 17.88 6.89 -8.65
N ARG A 52 17.81 7.65 -9.75
CA ARG A 52 17.67 9.11 -9.71
C ARG A 52 16.36 9.56 -9.05
N CYS A 53 15.28 8.80 -9.17
CA CYS A 53 14.02 9.09 -8.48
C CYS A 53 14.20 9.02 -6.96
N HIS A 54 14.90 7.99 -6.50
CA HIS A 54 15.20 7.85 -5.08
C HIS A 54 16.20 8.90 -4.59
N ARG A 55 17.23 9.21 -5.38
CA ARG A 55 18.19 10.27 -5.06
C ARG A 55 17.51 11.62 -4.92
N ALA A 56 16.63 11.97 -5.86
CA ALA A 56 15.86 13.20 -5.83
C ALA A 56 14.99 13.34 -4.57
N LEU A 57 14.39 12.23 -4.08
CA LEU A 57 13.63 12.25 -2.82
C LEU A 57 14.51 12.60 -1.60
N ASN A 58 15.77 12.15 -1.56
CA ASN A 58 16.67 12.42 -0.44
C ASN A 58 17.30 13.81 -0.53
N GLU A 59 17.61 14.27 -1.75
CA GLU A 59 18.23 15.58 -1.98
C GLU A 59 17.24 16.73 -1.83
N THR A 60 15.94 16.48 -2.01
CA THR A 60 14.88 17.49 -1.85
C THR A 60 13.71 16.95 -1.03
N PRO A 61 13.85 16.82 0.31
CA PRO A 61 12.80 16.30 1.18
C PRO A 61 11.48 17.08 1.09
N GLU A 62 11.53 18.37 0.74
CA GLU A 62 10.35 19.20 0.53
C GLU A 62 9.51 18.70 -0.65
N ALA A 63 10.14 18.08 -1.66
CA ALA A 63 9.43 17.52 -2.81
C ALA A 63 8.47 16.41 -2.38
N ALA A 64 8.86 15.58 -1.40
CA ALA A 64 8.03 14.49 -0.89
C ALA A 64 6.68 14.98 -0.32
N THR A 65 6.65 16.21 0.23
CA THR A 65 5.42 16.83 0.74
C THR A 65 4.40 17.18 -0.34
N ARG A 66 4.80 17.16 -1.63
CA ARG A 66 3.94 17.41 -2.79
C ARG A 66 3.50 16.14 -3.51
N LEU A 67 4.15 15.00 -3.23
CA LEU A 67 3.87 13.73 -3.89
C LEU A 67 2.67 13.02 -3.27
N SER A 68 1.98 12.22 -4.08
CA SER A 68 0.97 11.29 -3.60
C SER A 68 1.60 10.20 -2.71
N PRO A 69 0.85 9.67 -1.72
CA PRO A 69 1.29 8.47 -0.98
C PRO A 69 1.63 7.31 -1.91
N TYR A 70 0.87 7.17 -3.01
CA TYR A 70 1.08 6.12 -4.00
C TYR A 70 2.48 6.21 -4.64
N LEU A 71 2.86 7.38 -5.17
CA LEU A 71 4.19 7.53 -5.76
C LEU A 71 5.32 7.30 -4.74
N LEU A 72 5.15 7.83 -3.52
CA LEU A 72 6.14 7.65 -2.45
C LEU A 72 6.41 6.16 -2.19
N PHE A 73 5.36 5.37 -1.91
CA PHE A 73 5.54 3.95 -1.66
C PHE A 73 6.00 3.18 -2.89
N ALA A 74 5.60 3.59 -4.10
CA ALA A 74 6.10 2.99 -5.33
C ALA A 74 7.63 3.14 -5.42
N ILE A 75 8.18 4.34 -5.25
CA ILE A 75 9.63 4.56 -5.28
C ILE A 75 10.35 3.77 -4.19
N LEU A 76 9.80 3.75 -2.96
CA LEU A 76 10.40 3.01 -1.84
C LEU A 76 10.45 1.50 -2.11
N LEU A 77 9.36 0.88 -2.57
CA LEU A 77 9.32 -0.55 -2.85
C LEU A 77 10.17 -0.95 -4.05
N HIS A 78 10.28 -0.09 -5.08
CA HIS A 78 11.18 -0.32 -6.21
C HIS A 78 12.66 -0.28 -5.76
N ARG A 79 13.02 0.66 -4.89
CA ARG A 79 14.36 0.68 -4.27
C ARG A 79 14.64 -0.60 -3.49
N ARG A 80 13.72 -1.07 -2.65
CA ARG A 80 13.90 -2.29 -1.86
C ARG A 80 14.11 -3.51 -2.74
N ARG A 81 13.32 -3.62 -3.82
CA ARG A 81 13.49 -4.67 -4.83
C ARG A 81 14.91 -4.66 -5.39
N ARG A 82 15.39 -3.50 -5.86
CA ARG A 82 16.75 -3.33 -6.41
C ARG A 82 17.86 -3.65 -5.41
N ALA A 83 17.64 -3.34 -4.14
CA ALA A 83 18.60 -3.59 -3.07
C ALA A 83 18.63 -5.05 -2.59
N GLY A 84 17.73 -5.92 -3.08
CA GLY A 84 17.60 -7.29 -2.58
C GLY A 84 17.15 -7.34 -1.11
N ALA A 85 16.44 -6.31 -0.63
CA ALA A 85 16.14 -6.16 0.78
C ALA A 85 14.93 -7.00 1.22
N GLY A 86 15.02 -7.63 2.40
CA GLY A 86 13.96 -8.49 2.94
C GLY A 86 14.26 -9.99 2.95
N GLY A 87 15.52 -10.39 2.73
CA GLY A 87 15.90 -11.79 2.54
C GLY A 87 15.58 -12.31 1.14
N GLU A 88 15.95 -13.55 0.82
CA GLU A 88 15.70 -14.13 -0.51
C GLU A 88 14.21 -14.13 -0.88
N ASP A 89 13.34 -14.46 0.08
CA ASP A 89 11.90 -14.59 -0.18
C ASP A 89 11.17 -13.23 -0.19
N GLY A 90 11.61 -12.24 0.61
CA GLY A 90 11.11 -10.86 0.51
C GLY A 90 11.50 -10.20 -0.81
N HIS A 91 12.70 -10.48 -1.31
CA HIS A 91 13.12 -10.03 -2.64
C HIS A 91 12.27 -10.68 -3.75
N ARG A 92 12.07 -12.00 -3.70
CA ARG A 92 11.18 -12.73 -4.64
C ARG A 92 9.76 -12.18 -4.64
N LEU A 93 9.23 -11.79 -3.48
CA LEU A 93 7.90 -11.20 -3.36
C LEU A 93 7.80 -9.88 -4.13
N LEU A 94 8.84 -9.05 -4.09
CA LEU A 94 8.92 -7.79 -4.82
C LEU A 94 9.29 -7.95 -6.31
N GLU A 95 9.79 -9.10 -6.75
CA GLU A 95 10.02 -9.34 -8.19
C GLU A 95 8.71 -9.45 -8.98
N SER A 96 7.61 -9.83 -8.32
CA SER A 96 6.27 -9.78 -8.92
C SER A 96 5.78 -8.32 -9.01
N PRO A 97 5.56 -7.75 -10.22
CA PRO A 97 5.01 -6.40 -10.35
C PRO A 97 3.65 -6.26 -9.68
N TRP A 98 2.78 -7.27 -9.83
CA TRP A 98 1.46 -7.29 -9.23
C TRP A 98 1.50 -7.20 -7.70
N THR A 99 2.41 -7.95 -7.08
CA THR A 99 2.55 -7.93 -5.62
C THR A 99 3.12 -6.59 -5.16
N ARG A 100 4.06 -6.00 -5.91
CA ARG A 100 4.52 -4.63 -5.62
C ARG A 100 3.37 -3.63 -5.66
N TYR A 101 2.60 -3.56 -6.74
CA TYR A 101 1.52 -2.57 -6.83
C TYR A 101 0.45 -2.78 -5.80
N TYR A 102 0.13 -4.04 -5.49
CA TYR A 102 -0.79 -4.36 -4.41
C TYR A 102 -0.29 -3.79 -3.07
N LEU A 103 0.99 -3.97 -2.75
CA LEU A 103 1.57 -3.41 -1.53
C LEU A 103 1.63 -1.89 -1.54
N VAL A 104 1.93 -1.26 -2.69
CA VAL A 104 1.86 0.20 -2.85
C VAL A 104 0.45 0.70 -2.57
N GLU A 105 -0.56 0.06 -3.15
CA GLU A 105 -1.98 0.41 -3.01
C GLU A 105 -2.45 0.23 -1.56
N LEU A 106 -2.08 -0.87 -0.91
CA LEU A 106 -2.33 -1.11 0.52
C LEU A 106 -1.75 0.00 1.39
N LEU A 107 -0.47 0.34 1.19
CA LEU A 107 0.22 1.36 1.98
C LEU A 107 -0.34 2.76 1.72
N ALA A 108 -0.57 3.11 0.46
CA ALA A 108 -1.15 4.40 0.09
C ALA A 108 -2.59 4.55 0.59
N GLY A 109 -3.40 3.50 0.43
CA GLY A 109 -4.77 3.43 0.95
C GLY A 109 -4.83 3.64 2.46
N SER A 110 -3.85 3.10 3.19
CA SER A 110 -3.76 3.23 4.65
C SER A 110 -3.40 4.66 5.10
N CYS A 111 -2.88 5.52 4.23
CA CYS A 111 -2.63 6.93 4.55
C CYS A 111 -3.91 7.78 4.57
N TYR A 112 -5.00 7.33 3.96
CA TYR A 112 -6.26 8.10 3.95
C TYR A 112 -7.07 7.91 5.23
N ASP A 113 -6.71 6.93 6.06
CA ASP A 113 -7.28 6.75 7.37
C ASP A 113 -6.64 7.72 8.39
N PRO A 114 -7.43 8.44 9.21
CA PRO A 114 -6.88 9.23 10.30
C PRO A 114 -5.98 8.36 11.21
N PRO A 115 -4.85 8.88 11.70
CA PRO A 115 -3.94 8.08 12.52
C PRO A 115 -4.63 7.43 13.73
N GLY A 116 -4.44 6.12 13.88
CA GLY A 116 -5.05 5.35 14.97
C GLY A 116 -6.49 4.89 14.71
N SER A 117 -7.02 5.12 13.50
CA SER A 117 -8.31 4.62 13.05
C SER A 117 -8.19 3.85 11.74
N VAL A 118 -9.23 3.10 11.41
CA VAL A 118 -9.43 2.50 10.09
C VAL A 118 -10.86 2.73 9.63
N THR A 119 -11.01 2.99 8.34
CA THR A 119 -12.30 3.07 7.67
C THR A 119 -12.55 1.77 6.90
N LEU A 120 -13.75 1.22 7.07
CA LEU A 120 -14.21 0.00 6.44
C LEU A 120 -15.54 0.28 5.72
N GLN A 121 -15.66 -0.21 4.49
CA GLN A 121 -16.93 -0.24 3.78
C GLN A 121 -17.58 -1.61 3.98
N LEU A 122 -18.69 -1.67 4.72
CA LEU A 122 -19.44 -2.89 4.99
C LEU A 122 -20.90 -2.69 4.61
N ALA A 123 -21.46 -3.52 3.73
CA ALA A 123 -22.87 -3.47 3.34
C ALA A 123 -23.33 -2.08 2.85
N GLY A 124 -22.52 -1.42 2.02
CA GLY A 124 -22.78 -0.06 1.54
C GLY A 124 -22.69 1.04 2.61
N ARG A 125 -22.17 0.74 3.81
CA ARG A 125 -21.97 1.71 4.90
C ARG A 125 -20.49 1.87 5.22
N THR A 126 -20.10 3.12 5.39
CA THR A 126 -18.77 3.48 5.87
C THR A 126 -18.74 3.45 7.40
N ILE A 127 -17.96 2.54 7.97
CA ILE A 127 -17.73 2.43 9.41
C ILE A 127 -16.30 2.86 9.69
N ARG A 128 -16.15 3.82 10.60
CA ARG A 128 -14.84 4.21 11.13
C ARG A 128 -14.70 3.63 12.53
N SER A 129 -13.60 2.91 12.74
CA SER A 129 -13.28 2.27 14.02
C SER A 129 -11.89 2.67 14.49
N SER A 130 -11.71 2.73 15.82
CA SER A 130 -10.37 2.84 16.40
C SER A 130 -9.60 1.54 16.16
N LEU A 131 -8.32 1.63 15.82
CA LEU A 131 -7.45 0.45 15.68
C LEU A 131 -7.36 -0.35 16.99
N ARG A 132 -7.60 0.31 18.14
CA ARG A 132 -7.57 -0.32 19.47
C ARG A 132 -8.83 -1.14 19.77
N SER A 133 -9.93 -0.83 19.10
CA SER A 133 -11.22 -1.47 19.32
C SER A 133 -11.62 -2.37 18.17
N ILE A 134 -10.67 -2.70 17.29
CA ILE A 134 -10.96 -3.53 16.13
C ILE A 134 -11.17 -4.97 16.59
N ASP A 135 -12.30 -5.55 16.18
CA ASP A 135 -12.62 -6.95 16.44
C ASP A 135 -12.69 -7.71 15.11
N LEU A 136 -11.62 -8.43 14.80
CA LEU A 136 -11.50 -9.25 13.59
C LEU A 136 -12.60 -10.33 13.53
N SER A 137 -13.02 -10.87 14.68
CA SER A 137 -14.09 -11.87 14.74
C SER A 137 -15.45 -11.26 14.39
N ALA A 138 -15.74 -10.06 14.91
CA ALA A 138 -16.95 -9.32 14.55
C ALA A 138 -16.97 -8.99 13.05
N LEU A 139 -15.86 -8.51 12.50
CA LEU A 139 -15.74 -8.21 11.06
C LEU A 139 -15.86 -9.47 10.18
N ASN A 140 -15.31 -10.60 10.60
CA ASN A 140 -15.51 -11.86 9.90
C ASN A 140 -16.97 -12.34 9.95
N LYS A 141 -17.70 -12.13 11.07
CA LYS A 141 -19.15 -12.38 11.12
C LYS A 141 -19.90 -11.52 10.11
N HIS A 142 -19.50 -10.26 9.91
CA HIS A 142 -20.07 -9.44 8.85
C HIS A 142 -19.80 -10.03 7.46
N ALA A 143 -18.60 -10.54 7.18
CA ALA A 143 -18.28 -11.19 5.89
C ALA A 143 -19.17 -12.40 5.60
N LEU A 144 -19.51 -13.19 6.63
CA LEU A 144 -20.38 -14.36 6.51
C LEU A 144 -21.84 -13.99 6.22
N LEU A 145 -22.28 -12.80 6.66
CA LEU A 145 -23.63 -12.29 6.43
C LEU A 145 -23.73 -11.43 5.16
N ALA A 146 -22.60 -11.02 4.59
CA ALA A 146 -22.54 -10.20 3.38
C ALA A 146 -22.89 -11.00 2.12
N SER A 147 -23.27 -10.26 1.07
CA SER A 147 -23.43 -10.83 -0.27
C SER A 147 -22.11 -11.41 -0.79
N ASP A 148 -22.18 -12.31 -1.78
CA ASP A 148 -20.98 -12.93 -2.37
C ASP A 148 -20.02 -11.87 -2.94
N ALA A 149 -20.54 -10.85 -3.61
CA ALA A 149 -19.73 -9.76 -4.16
C ALA A 149 -18.98 -8.97 -3.07
N GLU A 150 -19.64 -8.68 -1.95
CA GLU A 150 -19.05 -7.91 -0.84
C GLU A 150 -18.06 -8.75 -0.02
N ARG A 151 -18.28 -10.07 0.05
CA ARG A 151 -17.48 -10.99 0.86
C ARG A 151 -16.00 -10.97 0.45
N LEU A 152 -15.72 -10.95 -0.86
CA LEU A 152 -14.35 -10.80 -1.37
C LEU A 152 -13.70 -9.52 -0.84
N CYS A 153 -14.38 -8.38 -0.96
CA CYS A 153 -13.86 -7.09 -0.52
C CYS A 153 -13.58 -7.08 0.99
N ILE A 154 -14.45 -7.70 1.79
CA ILE A 154 -14.28 -7.79 3.24
C ILE A 154 -13.07 -8.67 3.59
N TYR A 155 -12.94 -9.86 3.01
CA TYR A 155 -11.78 -10.72 3.26
C TYR A 155 -10.47 -10.08 2.84
N ARG A 156 -10.42 -9.45 1.66
CA ARG A 156 -9.24 -8.68 1.20
C ARG A 156 -8.88 -7.61 2.23
N ARG A 157 -9.83 -6.78 2.61
CA ARG A 157 -9.60 -5.68 3.57
C ARG A 157 -9.17 -6.18 4.94
N LEU A 158 -9.67 -7.32 5.40
CA LEU A 158 -9.22 -7.95 6.64
C LEU A 158 -7.76 -8.42 6.56
N GLY A 159 -7.36 -9.05 5.45
CA GLY A 159 -5.96 -9.41 5.21
C GLY A 159 -5.03 -8.19 5.13
N ASP A 160 -5.46 -7.13 4.43
CA ASP A 160 -4.72 -5.87 4.32
C ASP A 160 -4.53 -5.22 5.70
N LEU A 161 -5.60 -5.16 6.48
CA LEU A 161 -5.59 -4.59 7.81
C LEU A 161 -4.64 -5.35 8.74
N THR A 162 -4.71 -6.69 8.79
CA THR A 162 -3.83 -7.47 9.66
C THR A 162 -2.36 -7.35 9.22
N LEU A 163 -2.12 -7.31 7.90
CA LEU A 163 -0.77 -7.18 7.36
C LEU A 163 -0.19 -5.80 7.71
N PHE A 164 -0.98 -4.75 7.50
CA PHE A 164 -0.61 -3.39 7.85
C PHE A 164 -0.39 -3.23 9.36
N LEU A 165 -1.28 -3.75 10.21
CA LEU A 165 -1.12 -3.68 11.67
C LEU A 165 0.14 -4.41 12.13
N SER A 166 0.42 -5.61 11.61
CA SER A 166 1.61 -6.37 12.01
C SER A 166 2.93 -5.75 11.52
N GLY A 167 2.92 -5.02 10.40
CA GLY A 167 4.11 -4.38 9.82
C GLY A 167 4.34 -2.93 10.28
N ALA A 168 3.28 -2.14 10.42
CA ALA A 168 3.32 -0.68 10.51
C ALA A 168 2.72 -0.10 11.81
N ALA A 169 2.23 -0.92 12.75
CA ALA A 169 1.62 -0.41 13.99
C ALA A 169 2.51 0.57 14.77
N GLY A 170 3.82 0.34 14.78
CA GLY A 170 4.79 1.22 15.44
C GLY A 170 4.81 2.65 14.89
N ALA A 171 4.45 2.86 13.62
CA ALA A 171 4.37 4.20 13.02
C ALA A 171 3.00 4.88 13.24
N LEU A 172 1.95 4.11 13.54
CA LEU A 172 0.58 4.61 13.74
C LEU A 172 0.32 5.00 15.19
N LEU A 173 0.87 4.23 16.11
CA LEU A 173 0.62 4.37 17.53
C LEU A 173 1.68 5.31 18.11
N PRO A 174 1.29 6.29 18.95
CA PRO A 174 2.28 7.14 19.62
C PRO A 174 3.23 6.25 20.43
N ALA A 175 4.52 6.61 20.42
CA ALA A 175 5.43 6.10 21.45
C ALA A 175 4.81 6.46 22.80
N ALA A 176 4.54 5.46 23.63
CA ALA A 176 4.21 5.75 25.02
C ALA A 176 5.49 6.19 25.70
N ASP A 177 5.43 7.30 26.43
CA ASP A 177 6.54 7.77 27.26
C ASP A 177 6.86 6.75 28.36
N ASP A 178 5.88 5.93 28.76
CA ASP A 178 6.03 4.78 29.65
C ASP A 178 5.82 3.43 28.92
N ALA A 179 6.76 2.50 29.07
CA ALA A 179 6.68 1.16 28.48
C ALA A 179 5.43 0.37 28.93
N GLU A 180 4.90 0.66 30.12
CA GLU A 180 3.68 0.06 30.69
C GLU A 180 2.38 0.63 30.08
N GLN A 181 2.42 1.82 29.49
CA GLN A 181 1.26 2.47 28.86
C GLN A 181 1.34 2.40 27.33
N ARG A 182 2.23 1.55 26.80
CA ARG A 182 2.30 1.29 25.37
C ARG A 182 0.91 0.95 24.88
N PRO A 183 0.36 1.73 23.94
CA PRO A 183 -0.93 1.43 23.39
C PRO A 183 -0.85 0.12 22.61
N ALA A 184 -1.21 -0.99 23.24
CA ALA A 184 -1.17 -2.30 22.61
C ALA A 184 -2.33 -2.44 21.62
N LEU A 185 -2.05 -3.00 20.45
CA LEU A 185 -3.10 -3.56 19.62
C LEU A 185 -3.79 -4.69 20.38
N PRO A 186 -5.07 -4.96 20.12
CA PRO A 186 -5.81 -6.05 20.78
C PRO A 186 -5.35 -7.46 20.36
N TYR A 187 -4.32 -7.57 19.50
CA TYR A 187 -3.84 -8.83 18.93
C TYR A 187 -2.30 -8.90 18.97
N SER A 188 -1.76 -10.10 19.20
CA SER A 188 -0.33 -10.38 19.05
C SER A 188 0.09 -10.35 17.57
N GLU A 189 1.40 -10.25 17.31
CA GLU A 189 1.94 -10.37 15.96
C GLU A 189 1.63 -11.74 15.35
N GLU A 190 1.72 -12.83 16.12
CA GLU A 190 1.38 -14.18 15.63
C GLU A 190 -0.12 -14.33 15.34
N GLU A 191 -0.99 -13.71 16.15
CA GLU A 191 -2.43 -13.72 15.92
C GLU A 191 -2.81 -12.96 14.65
N LEU A 192 -2.23 -11.77 14.45
CA LEU A 192 -2.43 -10.98 13.23
C LEU A 192 -1.93 -11.74 12.00
N GLU A 193 -0.80 -12.43 12.09
CA GLU A 193 -0.28 -13.26 11.01
C GLU A 193 -1.21 -14.43 10.70
N ARG A 194 -1.61 -15.19 11.73
CA ARG A 194 -2.52 -16.34 11.56
C ARG A 194 -3.83 -15.94 10.90
N GLU A 195 -4.47 -14.87 11.38
CA GLU A 195 -5.72 -14.38 10.79
C GLU A 195 -5.49 -13.76 9.41
N GLY A 196 -4.41 -13.01 9.20
CA GLY A 196 -4.11 -12.39 7.91
C GLY A 196 -3.88 -13.39 6.79
N ARG A 197 -3.10 -14.46 7.05
CA ARG A 197 -2.92 -15.58 6.12
C ARG A 197 -4.27 -16.18 5.74
N ARG A 198 -5.10 -16.47 6.74
CA ARG A 198 -6.45 -17.04 6.55
C ARG A 198 -7.35 -16.13 5.71
N TYR A 199 -7.37 -14.82 5.96
CA TYR A 199 -8.22 -13.91 5.19
C TYR A 199 -7.75 -13.76 3.74
N TYR A 200 -6.44 -13.71 3.50
CA TYR A 200 -5.92 -13.73 2.13
C TYR A 200 -6.23 -15.05 1.41
N GLU A 201 -6.17 -16.19 2.08
CA GLU A 201 -6.59 -17.49 1.51
C GLU A 201 -8.08 -17.49 1.13
N LEU A 202 -8.95 -17.03 2.04
CA LEU A 202 -10.39 -16.93 1.80
C LEU A 202 -10.70 -15.99 0.63
N ALA A 203 -10.01 -14.83 0.55
CA ALA A 203 -10.15 -13.90 -0.56
C ALA A 203 -9.66 -14.51 -1.88
N ALA A 204 -8.53 -15.23 -1.87
CA ALA A 204 -7.96 -15.82 -3.07
C ALA A 204 -8.74 -17.02 -3.62
N GLN A 205 -9.47 -17.74 -2.76
CA GLN A 205 -10.35 -18.85 -3.12
C GLN A 205 -11.73 -18.37 -3.59
N HIS A 206 -12.04 -17.07 -3.44
CA HIS A 206 -13.31 -16.52 -3.86
C HIS A 206 -13.49 -16.64 -5.38
N ARG A 207 -14.71 -17.00 -5.82
CA ARG A 207 -15.01 -17.20 -7.26
C ARG A 207 -14.68 -15.96 -8.09
N ALA A 208 -15.04 -14.78 -7.59
CA ALA A 208 -14.76 -13.50 -8.25
C ALA A 208 -13.26 -13.17 -8.38
N ALA A 209 -12.39 -13.77 -7.56
CA ALA A 209 -10.94 -13.60 -7.67
C ALA A 209 -10.28 -14.69 -8.53
N SER A 210 -10.95 -15.81 -8.78
CA SER A 210 -10.34 -17.05 -9.27
C SER A 210 -9.70 -16.96 -10.67
N SER A 211 -10.16 -16.03 -11.52
CA SER A 211 -9.63 -15.80 -12.87
C SER A 211 -8.66 -14.61 -12.98
N SER A 212 -8.38 -13.90 -11.88
CA SER A 212 -7.55 -12.70 -11.90
C SER A 212 -6.18 -12.92 -11.28
N TYR A 213 -5.23 -12.08 -11.67
CA TYR A 213 -3.90 -12.01 -11.06
C TYR A 213 -4.01 -11.68 -9.56
N LEU A 214 -5.12 -11.05 -9.12
CA LEU A 214 -5.42 -10.77 -7.71
C LEU A 214 -5.41 -12.05 -6.87
N ALA A 215 -6.07 -13.14 -7.29
CA ALA A 215 -6.02 -14.38 -6.51
C ALA A 215 -4.60 -14.97 -6.40
N ALA A 216 -3.78 -14.82 -7.43
CA ALA A 216 -2.37 -15.23 -7.38
C ALA A 216 -1.58 -14.37 -6.38
N THR A 217 -1.75 -13.04 -6.42
CA THR A 217 -1.12 -12.11 -5.47
C THR A 217 -1.56 -12.38 -4.04
N LEU A 218 -2.87 -12.56 -3.79
CA LEU A 218 -3.39 -12.86 -2.45
C LEU A 218 -2.84 -14.21 -1.92
N ARG A 219 -2.71 -15.24 -2.76
CA ARG A 219 -2.05 -16.50 -2.39
C ARG A 219 -0.58 -16.31 -2.03
N GLN A 220 0.14 -15.50 -2.80
CA GLN A 220 1.53 -15.17 -2.48
C GLN A 220 1.64 -14.46 -1.14
N LEU A 221 0.77 -13.48 -0.86
CA LEU A 221 0.74 -12.78 0.42
C LEU A 221 0.37 -13.71 1.59
N ALA A 222 -0.56 -14.64 1.40
CA ALA A 222 -0.87 -15.66 2.42
C ALA A 222 0.32 -16.59 2.70
N THR A 223 1.03 -17.02 1.65
CA THR A 223 2.16 -17.95 1.77
C THR A 223 3.38 -17.28 2.40
N HIS A 224 3.66 -16.04 1.98
CA HIS A 224 4.85 -15.26 2.35
C HIS A 224 4.50 -14.06 3.23
N TYR A 225 3.60 -14.27 4.19
CA TYR A 225 3.06 -13.19 5.02
C TYR A 225 4.14 -12.51 5.86
N ALA A 226 5.03 -13.29 6.47
CA ALA A 226 6.09 -12.77 7.32
C ALA A 226 7.07 -11.88 6.52
N GLU A 227 7.38 -12.27 5.29
CA GLU A 227 8.21 -11.51 4.37
C GLU A 227 7.52 -10.23 3.92
N ALA A 228 6.23 -10.30 3.56
CA ALA A 228 5.43 -9.13 3.22
C ALA A 228 5.34 -8.15 4.40
N ARG A 229 5.15 -8.67 5.63
CA ARG A 229 5.17 -7.88 6.87
C ARG A 229 6.50 -7.17 7.04
N GLN A 230 7.62 -7.87 6.83
CA GLN A 230 8.95 -7.30 6.96
C GLN A 230 9.18 -6.21 5.91
N VAL A 231 8.77 -6.42 4.66
CA VAL A 231 8.84 -5.39 3.59
C VAL A 231 8.08 -4.13 4.01
N ILE A 232 6.83 -4.26 4.49
CA ILE A 232 6.04 -3.13 4.97
C ILE A 232 6.72 -2.43 6.15
N ARG A 233 7.19 -3.21 7.13
CA ARG A 233 7.86 -2.69 8.32
C ARG A 233 9.04 -1.81 7.96
N GLN A 234 9.88 -2.28 7.04
CA GLN A 234 11.07 -1.55 6.65
C GLN A 234 10.73 -0.35 5.75
N ALA A 235 9.78 -0.50 4.81
CA ALA A 235 9.32 0.63 3.99
C ALA A 235 8.73 1.76 4.85
N VAL A 236 7.91 1.43 5.85
CA VAL A 236 7.17 2.40 6.67
C VAL A 236 8.01 2.96 7.82
N ASN A 237 8.78 2.13 8.53
CA ASN A 237 9.48 2.52 9.75
C ASN A 237 10.94 2.93 9.50
N GLU A 238 11.56 2.50 8.41
CA GLU A 238 12.98 2.80 8.12
C GLU A 238 13.13 3.74 6.91
N ASP A 239 12.47 3.45 5.80
CA ASP A 239 12.69 4.19 4.56
C ASP A 239 11.87 5.49 4.49
N LEU A 240 10.57 5.43 4.80
CA LEU A 240 9.69 6.59 4.72
C LEU A 240 10.17 7.77 5.60
N PRO A 241 10.60 7.58 6.87
CA PRO A 241 11.09 8.69 7.69
C PRO A 241 12.35 9.38 7.16
N ARG A 242 13.12 8.73 6.27
CA ARG A 242 14.30 9.33 5.64
C ARG A 242 13.95 10.32 4.53
N VAL A 243 12.81 10.11 3.86
CA VAL A 243 12.37 10.93 2.72
C VAL A 243 11.17 11.81 3.04
N TYR A 244 10.46 11.54 4.13
CA TYR A 244 9.26 12.27 4.54
C TYR A 244 9.34 12.61 6.03
N PRO A 245 9.63 13.87 6.41
CA PRO A 245 9.71 14.29 7.79
C PRO A 245 8.43 13.96 8.58
N GLY A 246 8.59 13.35 9.76
CA GLY A 246 7.47 12.88 10.59
C GLY A 246 6.85 11.54 10.13
N GLY A 247 7.40 10.92 9.09
CA GLY A 247 7.08 9.57 8.65
C GLY A 247 5.61 9.35 8.30
N PHE A 248 5.14 8.11 8.49
CA PHE A 248 3.79 7.70 8.11
C PHE A 248 2.69 8.55 8.76
N ARG A 249 2.83 8.89 10.05
CA ARG A 249 1.81 9.66 10.77
C ARG A 249 1.65 11.07 10.21
N ALA A 250 2.74 11.73 9.84
CA ALA A 250 2.68 13.05 9.20
C ALA A 250 2.06 12.96 7.79
N LEU A 251 2.42 11.93 7.02
CA LEU A 251 1.84 11.67 5.71
C LEU A 251 0.32 11.42 5.80
N ALA A 252 -0.11 10.58 6.73
CA ALA A 252 -1.53 10.25 6.93
C ALA A 252 -2.36 11.44 7.40
N ARG A 253 -1.83 12.27 8.32
CA ARG A 253 -2.48 13.53 8.74
C ARG A 253 -2.72 14.46 7.55
N ARG A 254 -1.71 14.66 6.69
CA ARG A 254 -1.83 15.47 5.48
C ARG A 254 -2.97 14.99 4.59
N GLN A 255 -3.14 13.68 4.43
CA GLN A 255 -4.21 13.12 3.61
C GLN A 255 -5.59 13.26 4.25
N ALA A 256 -5.71 13.00 5.56
CA ALA A 256 -6.97 13.13 6.29
C ALA A 256 -7.56 14.56 6.19
N ASP A 257 -6.69 15.58 6.20
CA ASP A 257 -7.10 16.99 6.08
C ASP A 257 -7.49 17.38 4.65
N SER A 258 -7.07 16.62 3.63
CA SER A 258 -7.24 16.98 2.22
C SER A 258 -8.64 16.68 1.63
N GLN A 259 -9.60 16.20 2.43
CA GLN A 259 -11.00 15.88 2.05
C GLN A 259 -11.20 15.01 0.78
N ARG A 260 -10.14 14.47 0.19
CA ARG A 260 -10.23 13.44 -0.85
C ARG A 260 -10.43 12.11 -0.15
N PHE A 261 -11.68 11.82 0.19
CA PHE A 261 -12.12 10.44 0.22
C PHE A 261 -12.00 9.94 -1.21
N ILE A 262 -10.84 9.37 -1.53
CA ILE A 262 -10.79 8.49 -2.68
C ILE A 262 -11.60 7.28 -2.22
N ASP A 263 -12.74 7.05 -2.86
CA ASP A 263 -13.30 5.71 -2.98
C ASP A 263 -12.21 4.89 -3.71
N LEU A 264 -11.15 4.52 -2.98
CA LEU A 264 -10.26 3.43 -3.34
C LEU A 264 -11.10 2.17 -3.10
N ALA A 265 -12.15 2.02 -3.92
CA ALA A 265 -12.55 0.72 -4.40
C ALA A 265 -11.26 0.18 -5.00
N LEU A 266 -10.61 -0.70 -4.24
CA LEU A 266 -9.29 -1.18 -4.57
C LEU A 266 -9.33 -1.73 -5.99
N SER A 267 -8.81 -0.97 -6.95
CA SER A 267 -8.89 -1.26 -8.37
C SER A 267 -8.06 -2.52 -8.61
N ALA A 268 -8.70 -3.68 -8.52
CA ALA A 268 -8.34 -4.68 -9.50
C ALA A 268 -8.65 -4.00 -10.85
N PRO A 269 -7.72 -3.90 -11.83
CA PRO A 269 -8.09 -3.68 -13.21
C PRO A 269 -9.24 -4.62 -13.45
N ASP A 270 -10.41 -4.06 -13.68
CA ASP A 270 -11.60 -4.81 -14.01
C ASP A 270 -11.19 -5.68 -15.19
N GLY A 271 -10.99 -6.97 -14.90
CA GLY A 271 -10.80 -8.01 -15.90
C GLY A 271 -12.14 -8.29 -16.56
N SER A 272 -12.76 -7.23 -17.10
CA SER A 272 -13.84 -7.33 -18.07
C SER A 272 -13.21 -7.76 -19.39
N TRP A 273 -12.93 -9.06 -19.47
CA TRP A 273 -12.64 -9.74 -20.72
C TRP A 273 -13.89 -10.54 -21.08
N GLU A 274 -14.81 -9.89 -21.82
CA GLU A 274 -15.61 -10.64 -22.81
C GLU A 274 -14.69 -11.15 -23.92
#